data_AF-A0A292Q115-F1
#
_entry.id   AF-A0A292Q115-F1
#
_cell.length_a   1.000
_cell.length_b   1.000
_cell.length_c   1.000
_cell.angle_alpha   90.00
_cell.angle_beta   90.00
_cell.angle_gamma   90.00
#
_symmetry.space_group_name_H-M   'P 1'
#
loop_
_entity.id
_entity.type
_entity.pdbx_description
1 polymer ?
#
loop_
_entity_poly.entity_id
_entity_poly.type
_entity_poly.pdbx_seq_one_letter_code
_entity_poly.pdbx_strand_id
1 'polypeptide(L)'
;MPPSLYPKPVPNIRTTKNSPKYKDFLFSRTVTLYVGPHKKRMEIHKKLLASVSRELNKHVNNDMREGIEGIICLPDEEEETIAHFAEWAYTREYALSPPPANTKSCTEPRNDPWSDLHKHLQVYVFSDKFNIRILMRLAESKFHSEINRLNPNRNEDVVGLVELIDYAYDNLPTSDPILKFLTQYASWKLELLRPSEIFHSLMLDWPDFLNDLLMNLKGPSTKPVAAAQQAHQTHYRAARP
;
A
#
# COMPACT_ATOMS: atom_id res chain seq x y z
N MET A 1 -10.59 47.88 5.98
CA MET A 1 -10.35 46.56 6.56
C MET A 1 -8.90 46.49 7.01
N PRO A 2 -8.61 46.07 8.25
CA PRO A 2 -7.23 45.99 8.73
C PRO A 2 -6.52 44.74 8.16
N PRO A 3 -5.19 44.77 7.93
CA PRO A 3 -4.43 43.60 7.49
C PRO A 3 -4.35 42.57 8.62
N SER A 4 -4.58 41.30 8.27
CA SER A 4 -4.51 40.15 9.17
C SER A 4 -3.13 40.02 9.85
N LEU A 5 -3.12 40.04 11.18
CA LEU A 5 -1.96 39.95 12.09
C LEU A 5 -1.60 38.50 12.47
N TYR A 6 -1.61 37.58 11.50
CA TYR A 6 -1.18 36.20 11.74
C TYR A 6 0.10 35.89 10.94
N PRO A 7 1.25 35.65 11.61
CA PRO A 7 2.42 35.11 10.94
C PRO A 7 2.11 33.68 10.48
N LYS A 8 2.21 33.44 9.17
CA LYS A 8 2.09 32.09 8.60
C LYS A 8 3.15 31.18 9.24
N PRO A 9 2.80 29.98 9.71
CA PRO A 9 3.77 29.05 10.27
C PRO A 9 4.76 28.64 9.18
N VAL A 10 6.04 28.93 9.42
CA VAL A 10 7.15 28.49 8.57
C VAL A 10 7.31 26.99 8.79
N PRO A 11 7.19 26.13 7.75
CA PRO A 11 7.50 24.73 7.88
C PRO A 11 8.98 24.61 8.26
N ASN A 12 9.27 23.89 9.35
CA ASN A 12 10.62 23.64 9.81
C ASN A 12 11.30 22.65 8.86
N ILE A 13 11.81 23.15 7.73
CA ILE A 13 12.59 22.40 6.75
C ILE A 13 13.95 22.12 7.39
N ARG A 14 14.06 21.00 8.12
CA ARG A 14 15.36 20.36 8.31
C ARG A 14 15.80 19.85 6.94
N THR A 15 16.59 20.69 6.27
CA THR A 15 17.19 20.46 4.96
C THR A 15 17.99 19.16 4.96
N THR A 16 17.46 18.14 4.29
CA THR A 16 18.26 16.99 3.87
C THR A 16 19.27 17.49 2.85
N LYS A 17 20.54 17.47 3.24
CA LYS A 17 21.66 18.20 2.61
C LYS A 17 22.04 17.77 1.17
N ASN A 18 21.32 16.89 0.49
CA ASN A 18 21.79 16.22 -0.74
C ASN A 18 20.75 16.08 -1.87
N SER A 19 19.70 16.90 -1.94
CA SER A 19 18.95 16.97 -3.22
C SER A 19 19.77 17.77 -4.25
N PRO A 20 20.02 17.25 -5.46
CA PRO A 20 20.69 17.98 -6.51
C PRO A 20 19.84 19.19 -6.83
N LYS A 21 20.47 20.36 -6.98
CA LYS A 21 19.71 21.54 -7.40
C LYS A 21 19.14 21.23 -8.77
N TYR A 22 17.93 21.71 -9.05
CA TYR A 22 17.24 21.50 -10.32
C TYR A 22 18.17 21.64 -11.54
N LYS A 23 18.98 22.70 -11.57
CA LYS A 23 19.96 22.97 -12.64
C LYS A 23 21.04 21.89 -12.80
N ASP A 24 21.38 21.15 -11.75
CA ASP A 24 22.50 20.19 -11.75
C ASP A 24 22.16 18.91 -12.53
N PHE A 25 20.89 18.51 -12.55
CA PHE A 25 20.45 17.29 -13.25
C PHE A 25 19.77 17.56 -14.60
N LEU A 26 19.28 18.77 -14.86
CA LEU A 26 18.63 19.13 -16.14
C LEU A 26 19.49 18.87 -17.38
N PHE A 27 20.80 19.06 -17.25
CA PHE A 27 21.76 18.84 -18.34
C PHE A 27 22.51 17.51 -18.18
N SER A 28 22.08 16.65 -17.26
CA SER A 28 22.67 15.33 -17.07
C SER A 28 22.04 14.30 -18.02
N ARG A 29 22.81 13.29 -18.41
CA ARG A 29 22.29 12.14 -19.16
C ARG A 29 21.10 11.51 -18.46
N THR A 30 20.19 10.92 -19.22
CA THR A 30 19.10 10.10 -18.68
C THR A 30 19.54 8.66 -18.45
N VAL A 31 18.77 7.95 -17.64
CA VAL A 31 18.80 6.50 -17.45
C VAL A 31 17.45 5.98 -17.94
N THR A 32 17.47 4.85 -18.61
CA THR A 32 16.27 4.16 -19.09
C THR A 32 15.84 3.10 -18.08
N LEU A 33 14.59 3.17 -17.62
CA LEU A 33 13.94 2.15 -16.81
C LEU A 33 13.09 1.27 -17.73
N TYR A 34 13.29 -0.03 -17.70
CA TYR A 34 12.43 -1.02 -18.37
C TYR A 34 11.52 -1.67 -17.33
N VAL A 35 10.24 -1.38 -17.38
CA VAL A 35 9.26 -1.70 -16.34
C VAL A 35 8.28 -2.77 -16.81
N GLY A 36 7.97 -3.71 -15.91
CA GLY A 36 6.99 -4.75 -16.13
C GLY A 36 7.38 -5.82 -17.16
N PRO A 37 6.51 -6.81 -17.39
CA PRO A 37 6.78 -7.95 -18.28
C PRO A 37 6.96 -7.53 -19.75
N HIS A 38 6.34 -6.42 -20.15
CA HIS A 38 6.45 -5.86 -21.50
C HIS A 38 7.64 -4.92 -21.69
N LYS A 39 8.47 -4.73 -20.64
CA LYS A 39 9.65 -3.85 -20.65
C LYS A 39 9.31 -2.46 -21.18
N LYS A 40 8.26 -1.84 -20.64
CA LYS A 40 7.90 -0.48 -21.03
C LYS A 40 9.04 0.47 -20.68
N ARG A 41 9.36 1.34 -21.62
CA ARG A 41 10.49 2.26 -21.52
C ARG A 41 10.07 3.57 -20.83
N MET A 42 10.79 3.95 -19.78
CA MET A 42 10.68 5.26 -19.11
C MET A 42 12.06 5.89 -18.96
N GLU A 43 12.17 7.21 -19.06
CA GLU A 43 13.44 7.93 -18.90
C GLU A 43 13.43 8.86 -17.68
N ILE A 44 14.53 8.88 -16.93
CA ILE A 44 14.74 9.77 -15.78
C ILE A 44 16.17 10.31 -15.77
N HIS A 45 16.37 11.56 -15.32
CA HIS A 45 17.71 12.15 -15.25
C HIS A 45 18.63 11.37 -14.29
N LYS A 46 19.81 10.94 -14.75
CA LYS A 46 20.72 10.08 -13.99
C LYS A 46 21.13 10.67 -12.65
N LYS A 47 21.49 11.96 -12.63
CA LYS A 47 21.88 12.64 -11.39
C LYS A 47 20.70 12.79 -10.41
N LEU A 48 19.48 12.95 -10.92
CA LEU A 48 18.28 12.95 -10.08
C LEU A 48 18.09 11.58 -9.45
N LEU A 49 18.05 10.52 -10.26
CA LEU A 49 17.87 9.14 -9.81
C LEU A 49 18.95 8.73 -8.81
N ALA A 50 20.22 9.02 -9.09
CA ALA A 50 21.34 8.74 -8.19
C ALA A 50 21.26 9.48 -6.85
N SER A 51 20.57 10.63 -6.79
CA SER A 51 20.43 11.37 -5.55
C SER A 51 19.34 10.85 -4.62
N VAL A 52 18.43 10.02 -5.15
CA VAL A 52 17.27 9.54 -4.43
C VAL A 52 17.65 8.56 -3.31
N SER A 53 18.53 7.61 -3.62
CA SER A 53 19.05 6.65 -2.64
C SER A 53 20.46 6.17 -2.99
N ARG A 54 21.15 5.59 -2.02
CA ARG A 54 22.51 5.08 -2.20
C ARG A 54 22.52 3.86 -3.13
N GLU A 55 21.46 3.08 -3.08
CA GLU A 55 21.19 1.87 -3.82
C GLU A 55 21.04 2.21 -5.30
N LEU A 56 20.19 3.18 -5.62
CA LEU A 56 20.02 3.69 -6.98
C LEU A 56 21.29 4.38 -7.50
N ASN A 57 22.01 5.13 -6.67
CA ASN A 57 23.31 5.69 -7.02
C ASN A 57 24.30 4.61 -7.47
N LYS A 58 24.42 3.53 -6.69
CA LYS A 58 25.30 2.40 -7.01
C LYS A 58 24.85 1.67 -8.27
N HIS A 59 23.55 1.57 -8.53
CA HIS A 59 23.02 0.94 -9.75
C HIS A 59 23.43 1.70 -11.01
N VAL A 60 23.38 3.02 -10.99
CA VAL A 60 23.67 3.82 -12.18
C VAL A 60 25.12 4.26 -12.28
N ASN A 61 25.85 4.38 -11.17
CA ASN A 61 27.26 4.79 -11.15
C ASN A 61 28.17 3.62 -10.76
N ASN A 62 28.23 2.62 -11.63
CA ASN A 62 29.14 1.48 -11.54
C ASN A 62 29.75 1.15 -12.92
N ASP A 63 30.71 0.23 -12.94
CA ASP A 63 31.41 -0.23 -14.14
C ASP A 63 30.76 -1.48 -14.79
N MET A 64 29.57 -1.88 -14.34
CA MET A 64 28.79 -2.94 -14.98
C MET A 64 28.11 -2.40 -16.25
N ARG A 65 27.75 -3.31 -17.17
CA ARG A 65 27.09 -2.97 -18.43
C ARG A 65 25.87 -2.07 -18.19
N GLU A 66 25.03 -2.43 -17.22
CA GLU A 66 23.82 -1.68 -16.86
C GLU A 66 24.14 -0.23 -16.42
N GLY A 67 25.19 -0.02 -15.62
CA GLY A 67 25.61 1.32 -15.18
C GLY A 67 26.25 2.16 -16.28
N ILE A 68 26.99 1.51 -17.19
CA ILE A 68 27.62 2.11 -18.37
C ILE A 68 26.54 2.56 -19.37
N GLU A 69 25.65 1.64 -19.76
CA GLU A 69 24.54 1.88 -20.70
C GLU A 69 23.47 2.79 -20.10
N GLY A 70 23.38 2.86 -18.77
CA GLY A 70 22.37 3.65 -18.07
C GLY A 70 21.00 2.99 -18.17
N ILE A 71 20.93 1.70 -17.86
CA ILE A 71 19.72 0.89 -17.93
C ILE A 71 19.44 0.26 -16.57
N ILE A 72 18.17 0.29 -16.14
CA ILE A 72 17.67 -0.49 -15.00
C ILE A 72 16.46 -1.30 -15.48
N CYS A 73 16.47 -2.61 -15.20
CA CYS A 73 15.36 -3.50 -15.49
C CYS A 73 14.58 -3.77 -14.20
N LEU A 74 13.26 -3.57 -14.27
CA LEU A 74 12.31 -3.69 -13.17
C LEU A 74 11.13 -4.57 -13.64
N PRO A 75 11.36 -5.88 -13.89
CA PRO A 75 10.36 -6.75 -14.50
C PRO A 75 9.16 -7.00 -13.58
N ASP A 76 9.38 -6.95 -12.27
CA ASP A 76 8.37 -7.25 -11.24
C ASP A 76 7.63 -5.99 -10.77
N GLU A 77 8.01 -4.81 -11.26
CA GLU A 77 7.38 -3.54 -10.86
C GLU A 77 6.31 -3.13 -11.86
N GLU A 78 5.24 -2.53 -11.33
CA GLU A 78 4.17 -1.99 -12.15
C GLU A 78 4.51 -0.61 -12.72
N GLU A 79 4.00 -0.34 -13.93
CA GLU A 79 4.24 0.91 -14.65
C GLU A 79 3.78 2.14 -13.86
N GLU A 80 2.62 2.04 -13.20
CA GLU A 80 2.03 3.11 -12.41
C GLU A 80 2.85 3.40 -11.15
N THR A 81 3.37 2.37 -10.48
CA THR A 81 4.29 2.52 -9.34
C THR A 81 5.56 3.28 -9.74
N ILE A 82 6.16 2.93 -10.89
CA ILE A 82 7.35 3.64 -11.38
C ILE A 82 7.02 5.06 -11.84
N ALA A 83 5.81 5.31 -12.37
CA ALA A 83 5.36 6.64 -12.71
C ALA A 83 5.20 7.54 -11.46
N HIS A 84 4.59 7.03 -10.38
CA HIS A 84 4.49 7.75 -9.11
C HIS A 84 5.85 7.99 -8.45
N PHE A 85 6.74 7.00 -8.50
CA PHE A 85 8.13 7.18 -8.09
C PHE A 85 8.81 8.31 -8.87
N ALA A 86 8.67 8.32 -10.21
CA ALA A 86 9.27 9.34 -11.06
C ALA A 86 8.68 10.72 -10.76
N GLU A 87 7.36 10.84 -10.64
CA GLU A 87 6.69 12.09 -10.24
C GLU A 87 7.28 12.62 -8.93
N TRP A 88 7.32 11.78 -7.89
CA TRP A 88 7.91 12.15 -6.61
C TRP A 88 9.39 12.52 -6.70
N ALA A 89 10.17 11.85 -7.53
CA ALA A 89 11.57 12.19 -7.71
C ALA A 89 11.73 13.64 -8.20
N TYR A 90 10.85 14.09 -9.10
CA TYR A 90 10.88 15.46 -9.64
C TYR A 90 10.21 16.50 -8.74
N THR A 91 9.07 16.19 -8.13
CA THR A 91 8.20 17.16 -7.46
C THR A 91 8.23 17.08 -5.93
N ARG A 92 8.79 15.99 -5.39
CA ARG A 92 8.71 15.57 -3.98
C ARG A 92 7.32 15.21 -3.49
N GLU A 93 6.40 14.99 -4.42
CA GLU A 93 5.01 14.59 -4.16
C GLU A 93 4.56 13.61 -5.25
N TYR A 94 3.57 12.77 -4.97
CA TYR A 94 2.90 12.02 -6.03
C TYR A 94 1.39 11.97 -5.80
N ALA A 95 0.64 11.91 -6.89
CA ALA A 95 -0.82 11.82 -6.85
C ALA A 95 -1.29 10.61 -7.65
N LEU A 96 -2.24 9.86 -7.07
CA LEU A 96 -2.91 8.75 -7.76
C LEU A 96 -3.92 9.23 -8.82
N SER A 97 -4.13 10.54 -8.93
CA SER A 97 -4.92 11.18 -9.97
C SER A 97 -4.05 12.14 -10.77
N PRO A 98 -4.17 12.20 -12.10
CA PRO A 98 -3.48 13.22 -12.87
C PRO A 98 -3.98 14.62 -12.47
N PRO A 99 -3.12 15.65 -12.46
CA PRO A 99 -3.61 17.03 -12.47
C PRO A 99 -4.52 17.20 -13.70
N PRO A 100 -5.66 17.91 -13.59
CA PRO A 100 -6.63 18.00 -14.68
C PRO A 100 -6.04 18.77 -15.86
N ALA A 101 -5.43 18.05 -16.80
CA ALA A 101 -5.04 18.59 -18.09
C ALA A 101 -6.25 18.55 -19.03
N ASN A 102 -7.11 19.58 -18.89
CA ASN A 102 -7.90 20.20 -19.94
C ASN A 102 -8.36 19.28 -21.09
N THR A 103 -9.08 18.20 -20.78
CA THR A 103 -9.75 17.38 -21.79
C THR A 103 -11.21 17.26 -21.39
N LYS A 104 -12.08 17.85 -22.21
CA LYS A 104 -13.53 17.71 -22.08
C LYS A 104 -13.89 16.27 -22.42
N SER A 105 -14.24 15.47 -21.42
CA SER A 105 -15.28 14.43 -21.40
C SER A 105 -14.89 13.25 -20.50
N CYS A 106 -15.95 12.61 -20.00
CA CYS A 106 -16.00 11.42 -19.17
C CYS A 106 -15.65 11.66 -17.70
N THR A 107 -16.71 11.63 -16.89
CA THR A 107 -16.67 11.39 -15.46
C THR A 107 -15.95 10.05 -15.26
N GLU A 108 -14.62 10.08 -15.13
CA GLU A 108 -13.86 8.91 -14.70
C GLU A 108 -14.50 8.45 -13.37
N PRO A 109 -14.95 7.19 -13.27
CA PRO A 109 -15.47 6.69 -12.02
C PRO A 109 -14.40 6.89 -10.96
N ARG A 110 -14.80 7.43 -9.80
CA ARG A 110 -13.91 7.55 -8.64
C ARG A 110 -13.23 6.18 -8.47
N ASN A 111 -11.89 6.14 -8.59
CA ASN A 111 -11.14 4.91 -8.42
C ASN A 111 -11.59 4.22 -7.13
N ASP A 112 -11.72 2.89 -7.19
CA ASP A 112 -12.02 2.08 -6.03
C ASP A 112 -11.01 2.39 -4.90
N PRO A 113 -11.44 2.75 -3.68
CA PRO A 113 -10.52 3.13 -2.61
C PRO A 113 -9.49 2.05 -2.27
N TRP A 114 -9.81 0.77 -2.50
CA TRP A 114 -8.87 -0.32 -2.30
C TRP A 114 -7.77 -0.34 -3.36
N SER A 115 -8.08 0.03 -4.60
CA SER A 115 -7.08 0.24 -5.66
C SER A 115 -6.10 1.36 -5.30
N ASP A 116 -6.60 2.49 -4.78
CA ASP A 116 -5.73 3.61 -4.39
C ASP A 116 -4.81 3.21 -3.20
N LEU A 117 -5.35 2.49 -2.22
CA LEU A 117 -4.56 1.91 -1.13
C LEU A 117 -3.50 0.92 -1.63
N HIS A 118 -3.84 0.08 -2.60
CA HIS A 118 -2.91 -0.87 -3.19
C HIS A 118 -1.75 -0.14 -3.87
N LYS A 119 -2.03 0.92 -4.64
CA LYS A 119 -0.99 1.75 -5.27
C LYS A 119 -0.07 2.41 -4.25
N HIS A 120 -0.62 2.90 -3.13
CA HIS A 120 0.19 3.43 -2.04
C HIS A 120 1.10 2.36 -1.41
N LEU A 121 0.58 1.14 -1.24
CA LEU A 121 1.36 0.02 -0.74
C LEU A 121 2.46 -0.42 -1.70
N GLN A 122 2.20 -0.46 -3.02
CA GLN A 122 3.22 -0.76 -4.02
C GLN A 122 4.36 0.28 -4.01
N VAL A 123 4.03 1.58 -3.92
CA VAL A 123 5.04 2.63 -3.77
C VAL A 123 5.82 2.47 -2.47
N TYR A 124 5.18 2.05 -1.38
CA TYR A 124 5.84 1.75 -0.11
C TYR A 124 6.85 0.60 -0.27
N VAL A 125 6.43 -0.55 -0.82
CA VAL A 125 7.26 -1.73 -1.09
C VAL A 125 8.45 -1.38 -1.98
N PHE A 126 8.19 -0.70 -3.10
CA PHE A 126 9.26 -0.24 -4.01
C PHE A 126 10.26 0.66 -3.29
N SER A 127 9.77 1.55 -2.44
CA SER A 127 10.62 2.46 -1.68
C SER A 127 11.47 1.74 -0.65
N ASP A 128 10.95 0.70 0.01
CA ASP A 128 11.73 -0.12 0.94
C ASP A 128 12.84 -0.90 0.18
N LYS A 129 12.49 -1.54 -0.94
CA LYS A 129 13.41 -2.27 -1.83
C LYS A 129 14.63 -1.45 -2.25
N PHE A 130 14.44 -0.16 -2.53
CA PHE A 130 15.52 0.77 -2.92
C PHE A 130 15.98 1.71 -1.80
N ASN A 131 15.54 1.47 -0.56
CA ASN A 131 15.88 2.25 0.64
C ASN A 131 15.63 3.77 0.48
N ILE A 132 14.52 4.11 -0.18
CA ILE A 132 14.07 5.48 -0.44
C ILE A 132 13.21 5.96 0.73
N ARG A 133 13.84 6.12 1.89
CA ARG A 133 13.16 6.38 3.18
C ARG A 133 12.16 7.55 3.16
N ILE A 134 12.41 8.59 2.36
CA ILE A 134 11.51 9.76 2.29
C ILE A 134 10.23 9.41 1.53
N LEU A 135 10.33 8.68 0.41
CA LEU A 135 9.16 8.22 -0.35
C LEU A 135 8.38 7.17 0.42
N MET A 136 9.07 6.22 1.05
CA MET A 136 8.46 5.19 1.90
C MET A 136 7.55 5.81 2.97
N ARG A 137 8.04 6.81 3.70
CA ARG A 137 7.24 7.54 4.72
C ARG A 137 6.07 8.32 4.13
N LEU A 138 6.25 8.90 2.94
CA LEU A 138 5.18 9.62 2.26
C LEU A 138 4.06 8.64 1.87
N ALA A 139 4.44 7.48 1.30
CA ALA A 139 3.51 6.43 0.91
C ALA A 139 2.76 5.85 2.11
N GLU A 140 3.48 5.53 3.20
CA GLU A 140 2.89 5.10 4.47
C GLU A 140 1.89 6.13 5.03
N SER A 141 2.25 7.43 5.00
CA SER A 141 1.37 8.49 5.48
C SER A 141 0.10 8.61 4.64
N LYS A 142 0.20 8.48 3.31
CA LYS A 142 -0.96 8.54 2.42
C LYS A 142 -1.85 7.31 2.59
N PHE A 143 -1.24 6.12 2.65
CA PHE A 143 -1.91 4.86 2.96
C PHE A 143 -2.74 4.96 4.24
N HIS A 144 -2.13 5.37 5.36
CA HIS A 144 -2.85 5.54 6.63
C HIS A 144 -3.93 6.62 6.57
N SER A 145 -3.69 7.72 5.85
CA SER A 145 -4.70 8.78 5.68
C SER A 145 -5.96 8.28 4.98
N GLU A 146 -5.83 7.36 4.02
CA GLU A 146 -6.94 6.82 3.25
C GLU A 146 -7.64 5.68 3.99
N ILE A 147 -6.90 4.67 4.46
CA ILE A 147 -7.51 3.48 5.08
C ILE A 147 -8.25 3.81 6.37
N ASN A 148 -7.80 4.81 7.13
CA ASN A 148 -8.47 5.27 8.35
C ASN A 148 -9.82 5.95 8.08
N ARG A 149 -10.11 6.35 6.85
CA ARG A 149 -11.41 6.92 6.44
C ARG A 149 -12.39 5.85 5.97
N LEU A 150 -11.90 4.65 5.67
CA LEU A 150 -12.73 3.55 5.20
C LEU A 150 -13.48 2.89 6.35
N ASN A 151 -14.73 2.52 6.09
CA ASN A 151 -15.53 1.70 6.97
C ASN A 151 -16.11 0.49 6.21
N PRO A 152 -15.27 -0.54 5.96
CA PRO A 152 -15.63 -1.75 5.21
C PRO A 152 -16.95 -2.36 5.69
N ASN A 153 -17.89 -2.61 4.77
CA ASN A 153 -19.16 -3.24 5.10
C ASN A 153 -19.78 -4.08 3.96
N ARG A 154 -19.16 -4.12 2.78
CA ARG A 154 -19.63 -4.85 1.60
C ARG A 154 -18.69 -6.00 1.26
N ASN A 155 -19.15 -6.94 0.45
CA ASN A 155 -18.30 -8.02 -0.07
C ASN A 155 -17.14 -7.49 -0.91
N GLU A 156 -17.35 -6.41 -1.68
CA GLU A 156 -16.29 -5.72 -2.43
C GLU A 156 -15.14 -5.26 -1.50
N ASP A 157 -15.46 -4.82 -0.28
CA ASP A 157 -14.45 -4.42 0.70
C ASP A 157 -13.67 -5.62 1.27
N VAL A 158 -14.30 -6.79 1.34
CA VAL A 158 -13.62 -8.02 1.76
C VAL A 158 -12.58 -8.40 0.72
N VAL A 159 -12.92 -8.35 -0.56
CA VAL A 159 -11.99 -8.62 -1.66
C VAL A 159 -10.82 -7.65 -1.60
N GLY A 160 -11.10 -6.34 -1.57
CA GLY A 160 -10.05 -5.32 -1.54
C GLY A 160 -9.12 -5.42 -0.32
N LEU A 161 -9.65 -5.70 0.88
CA LEU A 161 -8.82 -5.88 2.08
C LEU A 161 -7.99 -7.17 2.02
N VAL A 162 -8.56 -8.28 1.53
CA VAL A 162 -7.84 -9.55 1.38
C VAL A 162 -6.69 -9.42 0.39
N GLU A 163 -6.94 -8.84 -0.80
CA GLU A 163 -5.90 -8.59 -1.81
C GLU A 163 -4.80 -7.66 -1.29
N LEU A 164 -5.17 -6.65 -0.49
CA LEU A 164 -4.22 -5.74 0.13
C LEU A 164 -3.32 -6.44 1.16
N ILE A 165 -3.88 -7.34 1.98
CA ILE A 165 -3.11 -8.12 2.96
C ILE A 165 -2.22 -9.13 2.25
N ASP A 166 -2.75 -9.84 1.25
CA ASP A 166 -2.02 -10.83 0.47
C ASP A 166 -0.75 -10.22 -0.16
N TYR A 167 -0.93 -9.11 -0.88
CA TYR A 167 0.18 -8.38 -1.48
C TYR A 167 1.20 -7.91 -0.44
N ALA A 168 0.74 -7.42 0.73
CA ALA A 168 1.62 -6.98 1.78
C ALA A 168 2.50 -8.12 2.31
N TYR A 169 1.92 -9.29 2.59
CA TYR A 169 2.66 -10.43 3.12
C TYR A 169 3.62 -11.05 2.10
N ASP A 170 3.27 -10.98 0.80
CA ASP A 170 4.14 -11.44 -0.27
C ASP A 170 5.39 -10.54 -0.46
N ASN A 171 5.28 -9.25 -0.12
CA ASN A 171 6.29 -8.25 -0.47
C ASN A 171 7.02 -7.59 0.71
N LEU A 172 6.56 -7.77 1.95
CA LEU A 172 7.15 -7.13 3.13
C LEU A 172 7.62 -8.17 4.16
N PRO A 173 8.68 -7.87 4.92
CA PRO A 173 9.10 -8.75 6.03
C PRO A 173 8.03 -8.76 7.12
N THR A 174 7.81 -9.92 7.76
CA THR A 174 6.78 -10.10 8.83
C THR A 174 6.90 -9.12 10.01
N SER A 175 8.07 -8.50 10.21
CA SER A 175 8.25 -7.46 11.23
C SER A 175 7.66 -6.09 10.88
N ASP A 176 7.25 -5.89 9.62
CA ASP A 176 6.86 -4.59 9.06
C ASP A 176 5.64 -3.97 9.78
N PRO A 177 5.66 -2.65 10.05
CA PRO A 177 4.53 -1.96 10.70
C PRO A 177 3.20 -2.04 9.94
N ILE A 178 3.22 -2.03 8.59
CA ILE A 178 2.00 -2.11 7.79
C ILE A 178 1.32 -3.45 7.98
N LEU A 179 2.06 -4.56 8.05
CA LEU A 179 1.49 -5.90 8.30
C LEU A 179 0.81 -5.99 9.66
N LYS A 180 1.46 -5.46 10.70
CA LYS A 180 0.89 -5.40 12.06
C LYS A 180 -0.40 -4.57 12.07
N PHE A 181 -0.39 -3.43 11.40
CA PHE A 181 -1.57 -2.58 11.29
C PHE A 181 -2.70 -3.28 10.53
N LEU A 182 -2.42 -3.89 9.37
CA LEU A 182 -3.42 -4.58 8.56
C LEU A 182 -4.03 -5.77 9.30
N THR A 183 -3.23 -6.49 10.10
CA THR A 183 -3.73 -7.58 10.93
C THR A 183 -4.67 -7.07 12.03
N GLN A 184 -4.34 -5.95 12.67
CA GLN A 184 -5.25 -5.29 13.61
C GLN A 184 -6.52 -4.81 12.93
N TYR A 185 -6.41 -4.26 11.73
CA TYR A 185 -7.54 -3.79 10.93
C TYR A 185 -8.47 -4.95 10.54
N ALA A 186 -7.91 -6.08 10.11
CA ALA A 186 -8.64 -7.31 9.84
C ALA A 186 -9.32 -7.86 11.09
N SER A 187 -8.62 -7.86 12.24
CA SER A 187 -9.21 -8.25 13.53
C SER A 187 -10.42 -7.37 13.91
N TRP A 188 -10.35 -6.06 13.67
CA TRP A 188 -11.48 -5.15 13.90
C TRP A 188 -12.67 -5.45 12.98
N LYS A 189 -12.40 -5.89 11.75
CA LYS A 189 -13.42 -6.28 10.74
C LYS A 189 -13.71 -7.78 10.67
N LEU A 190 -13.36 -8.54 11.70
CA LEU A 190 -13.45 -10.00 11.66
C LEU A 190 -14.86 -10.52 11.36
N GLU A 191 -15.91 -9.89 11.89
CA GLU A 191 -17.29 -10.33 11.63
C GLU A 191 -17.69 -10.20 10.14
N LEU A 192 -17.10 -9.24 9.42
CA LEU A 192 -17.28 -9.11 7.97
C LEU A 192 -16.44 -10.14 7.20
N LEU A 193 -15.21 -10.41 7.66
CA LEU A 193 -14.25 -11.27 6.98
C LEU A 193 -14.50 -12.77 7.19
N ARG A 194 -14.92 -13.17 8.40
CA ARG A 194 -15.03 -14.58 8.82
C ARG A 194 -15.89 -15.46 7.91
N PRO A 195 -16.99 -15.00 7.30
CA PRO A 195 -17.78 -15.86 6.39
C PRO A 195 -17.13 -16.09 5.02
N SER A 196 -16.06 -15.36 4.69
CA SER A 196 -15.52 -15.28 3.34
C SER A 196 -14.53 -16.39 3.02
N GLU A 197 -14.74 -17.10 1.92
CA GLU A 197 -13.83 -18.15 1.45
C GLU A 197 -12.46 -17.60 1.06
N ILE A 198 -12.39 -16.41 0.45
CA ILE A 198 -11.10 -15.78 0.09
C ILE A 198 -10.30 -15.39 1.33
N PHE A 199 -10.96 -15.03 2.42
CA PHE A 199 -10.30 -14.77 3.71
C PHE A 199 -9.79 -16.07 4.35
N HIS A 200 -10.54 -17.17 4.21
CA HIS A 200 -10.07 -18.49 4.63
C HIS A 200 -8.83 -18.93 3.85
N SER A 201 -8.81 -18.74 2.53
CA SER A 201 -7.62 -19.04 1.70
C SER A 201 -6.41 -18.23 2.14
N LEU A 202 -6.56 -16.91 2.35
CA LEU A 202 -5.50 -16.03 2.84
C LEU A 202 -4.85 -16.54 4.14
N MET A 203 -5.65 -17.03 5.11
CA MET A 203 -5.13 -17.59 6.36
C MET A 203 -4.37 -18.90 6.17
N LEU A 204 -4.67 -19.67 5.12
CA LEU A 204 -3.95 -20.90 4.79
C LEU A 204 -2.65 -20.59 4.05
N ASP A 205 -2.67 -19.61 3.15
CA ASP A 205 -1.50 -19.16 2.39
C ASP A 205 -0.48 -18.46 3.29
N TRP A 206 -0.95 -17.73 4.30
CA TRP A 206 -0.12 -16.97 5.24
C TRP A 206 -0.35 -17.39 6.72
N PRO A 207 0.32 -18.45 7.20
CA PRO A 207 0.22 -18.87 8.60
C PRO A 207 0.66 -17.81 9.62
N ASP A 208 1.64 -16.97 9.26
CA ASP A 208 2.08 -15.86 10.10
C ASP A 208 0.98 -14.81 10.28
N PHE A 209 0.23 -14.50 9.22
CA PHE A 209 -0.96 -13.67 9.31
C PHE A 209 -2.01 -14.27 10.24
N LEU A 210 -2.31 -15.56 10.12
CA LEU A 210 -3.23 -16.24 11.01
C LEU A 210 -2.79 -16.15 12.48
N ASN A 211 -1.50 -16.40 12.76
CA ASN A 211 -0.96 -16.33 14.10
C ASN A 211 -1.10 -14.91 14.67
N ASP A 212 -0.70 -13.89 13.93
CA ASP A 212 -0.83 -12.49 14.36
C ASP A 212 -2.30 -12.09 14.54
N LEU A 213 -3.20 -12.56 13.67
CA LEU A 213 -4.63 -12.33 13.78
C LEU A 213 -5.17 -12.89 15.10
N LEU A 214 -4.85 -14.15 15.42
CA LEU A 214 -5.26 -14.80 16.66
C LEU A 214 -4.79 -14.03 17.90
N MET A 215 -3.58 -13.45 17.87
CA MET A 215 -3.06 -12.62 18.97
C MET A 215 -3.82 -11.32 19.18
N ASN A 216 -4.57 -10.84 18.17
CA ASN A 216 -5.43 -9.67 18.27
C ASN A 216 -6.87 -10.02 18.74
N LEU A 217 -7.23 -11.30 18.83
CA LEU A 217 -8.58 -11.75 19.22
C LEU A 217 -8.70 -12.04 20.71
N LYS A 218 -9.91 -11.82 21.23
CA LYS A 218 -10.28 -12.21 22.60
C LYS A 218 -11.11 -13.49 22.55
N GLY A 219 -10.77 -14.43 23.44
CA GLY A 219 -11.58 -15.62 23.65
C GLY A 219 -12.97 -15.29 24.22
N PRO A 220 -13.92 -16.25 24.18
CA PRO A 220 -15.22 -16.07 24.80
C PRO A 220 -15.12 -15.72 26.28
N SER A 221 -15.89 -14.73 26.74
CA SER A 221 -15.91 -14.32 28.15
C SER A 221 -16.62 -15.32 29.07
N THR A 222 -17.33 -16.30 28.52
CA THR A 222 -18.10 -17.29 29.27
C THR A 222 -17.64 -18.71 28.96
N LYS A 223 -17.60 -19.56 29.99
CA LYS A 223 -17.29 -20.98 29.83
C LYS A 223 -18.44 -21.66 29.04
N PRO A 224 -18.15 -22.45 28.00
CA PRO A 224 -19.18 -23.22 27.30
C PRO A 224 -19.92 -24.14 28.27
N VAL A 225 -21.25 -24.14 28.21
CA VAL A 225 -22.11 -25.06 28.95
C VAL A 225 -22.69 -26.06 27.95
N ALA A 226 -22.67 -27.36 28.29
CA ALA A 226 -23.27 -28.39 27.44
C ALA A 226 -24.75 -28.08 27.24
N ALA A 227 -25.21 -28.10 25.98
CA ALA A 227 -26.62 -27.92 25.68
C ALA A 227 -27.42 -29.02 26.39
N ALA A 228 -28.39 -28.63 27.22
CA ALA A 228 -29.32 -29.58 27.83
C ALA A 228 -30.03 -30.33 26.70
N GLN A 229 -29.96 -31.66 26.72
CA GLN A 229 -30.68 -32.50 25.76
C GLN A 229 -32.15 -32.10 25.78
N GLN A 230 -32.65 -31.60 24.64
CA GLN A 230 -34.06 -31.31 24.47
C GLN A 230 -34.84 -32.63 24.59
N ALA A 231 -35.38 -32.89 25.77
CA ALA A 231 -36.30 -33.98 26.01
C ALA A 231 -37.49 -33.79 25.07
N HIS A 232 -37.53 -34.61 24.01
CA HIS A 232 -38.71 -34.78 23.18
C HIS A 232 -39.85 -35.27 24.08
N GLN A 233 -40.70 -34.35 24.52
CA GLN A 233 -42.02 -34.72 25.03
C GLN A 233 -42.84 -35.22 23.84
N THR A 234 -42.77 -36.52 23.59
CA THR A 234 -43.78 -37.25 22.81
C THR A 234 -45.13 -37.08 23.50
N HIS A 235 -45.94 -36.14 23.01
CA HIS A 235 -47.35 -36.05 23.36
C HIS A 235 -48.07 -37.29 22.82
N TYR A 236 -48.31 -38.27 23.70
CA TYR A 236 -49.27 -39.33 23.44
C TYR A 236 -50.66 -38.71 23.29
N ARG A 237 -51.17 -38.68 22.06
CA ARG A 237 -52.59 -38.39 21.78
C ARG A 237 -53.39 -39.64 22.11
N ALA A 238 -53.97 -39.67 23.31
CA ALA A 238 -54.95 -40.68 23.68
C ALA A 238 -56.19 -40.53 22.79
N ALA A 239 -56.47 -41.55 21.98
CA ALA A 239 -57.78 -41.75 21.38
C ALA A 239 -58.79 -42.05 22.49
N ARG A 240 -59.99 -41.47 22.39
CA ARG A 240 -61.17 -41.90 23.14
C ARG A 240 -62.37 -42.01 22.19
N PRO A 241 -63.31 -42.92 22.54
CA PRO A 241 -64.16 -43.67 21.62
C PRO A 241 -65.28 -42.86 20.99
#